data_AF-A0A354FY94-F1
#
_entry.id   AF-A0A354FY94-F1
#
_cell.length_a   1.000
_cell.length_b   1.000
_cell.length_c   1.000
_cell.angle_alpha   90.00
_cell.angle_beta   90.00
_cell.angle_gamma   90.00
#
_symmetry.space_group_name_H-M   'P 1'
#
loop_
_entity.id
_entity.type
_entity.pdbx_description
1 polymer ?
#
loop_
_entity_poly.entity_id
_entity_poly.type
_entity_poly.pdbx_seq_one_letter_code
_entity_poly.pdbx_strand_id
1 'polypeptide(L)'
;MGAIITKDNQVSSFQLYMAARAIADLVYEYASPEVSGVDGIWLEDRRAEGVNPYCSQTSSGLFLELYYGQPGSIHTPWGKWNCWGSGCGSWEEKIPELLKRLDATVYKELVRNSQGEFGPIYALHRIGNLILPDSVAKTRNEELSYETAKAEWKRLTRDFHEFHGKQSPTEGCNKFALDNIILEARGHQESKPNGADIYNIAGLEQFRGKIVKYTRDSGKTWRYAQVWDTPVQRFDFSNGYCTYEEVMPNAQVHCRASFRDVDFQRGLVVRSTTDEEIQGIQFSYGK
;
A
#
# COMPACT_ATOMS: atom_id res chain seq x y z
N MET A 1 11.97 -11.35 13.32
CA MET A 1 12.24 -12.71 12.78
C MET A 1 13.60 -12.70 12.13
N GLY A 2 14.36 -13.78 12.23
CA GLY A 2 15.70 -13.85 11.61
C GLY A 2 15.59 -13.71 10.10
N ALA A 3 16.29 -12.73 9.53
CA ALA A 3 16.44 -12.63 8.09
C ALA A 3 16.96 -13.98 7.58
N ILE A 4 16.20 -14.62 6.68
CA ILE A 4 16.67 -15.79 5.97
C ILE A 4 17.67 -15.27 4.93
N ILE A 5 18.88 -14.96 5.41
CA ILE A 5 20.03 -14.65 4.57
C ILE A 5 20.52 -16.00 4.07
N THR A 6 20.04 -16.40 2.89
CA THR A 6 20.66 -17.51 2.17
C THR A 6 22.10 -17.11 1.86
N LYS A 7 23.04 -18.07 1.98
CA LYS A 7 24.48 -17.83 1.86
C LYS A 7 24.94 -17.17 0.54
N ASP A 8 24.04 -17.04 -0.44
CA ASP A 8 24.32 -16.51 -1.78
C ASP A 8 23.51 -15.24 -2.14
N ASN A 9 22.77 -14.63 -1.20
CA ASN A 9 21.95 -13.42 -1.47
C ASN A 9 20.97 -13.54 -2.66
N GLN A 10 20.61 -14.77 -3.07
CA GLN A 10 19.74 -14.99 -4.22
C GLN A 10 18.29 -14.69 -3.86
N VAL A 11 17.80 -13.55 -4.33
CA VAL A 11 16.37 -13.21 -4.31
C VAL A 11 15.67 -13.98 -5.42
N SER A 12 14.69 -14.82 -5.04
CA SER A 12 13.90 -15.58 -6.01
C SER A 12 13.05 -14.66 -6.90
N SER A 13 12.64 -15.16 -8.07
CA SER A 13 11.71 -14.47 -8.97
C SER A 13 10.42 -14.01 -8.26
N PHE A 14 9.89 -14.84 -7.36
CA PHE A 14 8.69 -14.48 -6.60
C PHE A 14 8.95 -13.38 -5.57
N GLN A 15 10.08 -13.42 -4.86
CA GLN A 15 10.46 -12.33 -3.95
C GLN A 15 10.70 -11.01 -4.69
N LEU A 16 11.33 -11.05 -5.87
CA LEU A 16 11.56 -9.85 -6.67
C LEU A 16 10.24 -9.27 -7.21
N TYR A 17 9.30 -10.14 -7.58
CA TYR A 17 7.93 -9.74 -7.93
C TYR A 17 7.21 -9.08 -6.76
N MET A 18 7.28 -9.67 -5.56
CA MET A 18 6.71 -9.08 -4.34
C MET A 18 7.36 -7.74 -4.00
N ALA A 19 8.68 -7.61 -4.18
CA ALA A 19 9.38 -6.34 -4.01
C ALA A 19 8.86 -5.26 -4.96
N ALA A 20 8.70 -5.57 -6.25
CA ALA A 20 8.14 -4.63 -7.22
C ALA A 20 6.73 -4.15 -6.79
N ARG A 21 5.86 -5.07 -6.35
CA ARG A 21 4.54 -4.75 -5.79
C ARG A 21 4.64 -3.83 -4.58
N ALA A 22 5.49 -4.15 -3.61
CA ALA A 22 5.69 -3.34 -2.41
C ALA A 22 6.22 -1.92 -2.73
N ILE A 23 7.08 -1.78 -3.74
CA ILE A 23 7.54 -0.47 -4.23
C ILE A 23 6.38 0.34 -4.83
N ALA A 24 5.53 -0.30 -5.65
CA ALA A 24 4.34 0.36 -6.20
C ALA A 24 3.39 0.82 -5.09
N ASP A 25 3.25 0.02 -4.04
CA ASP A 25 2.42 0.35 -2.88
C ASP A 25 2.99 1.52 -2.08
N LEU A 26 4.32 1.56 -1.94
CA LEU A 26 5.03 2.67 -1.31
C LEU A 26 4.84 3.97 -2.11
N VAL A 27 4.99 3.92 -3.44
CA VAL A 27 4.72 5.05 -4.34
C VAL A 27 3.28 5.56 -4.12
N TYR A 28 2.31 4.65 -4.08
CA TYR A 28 0.92 5.01 -3.83
C TYR A 28 0.70 5.66 -2.45
N GLU A 29 1.35 5.15 -1.41
CA GLU A 29 1.26 5.71 -0.05
C GLU A 29 1.64 7.20 -0.04
N TYR A 30 2.72 7.59 -0.74
CA TYR A 30 3.13 8.99 -0.91
C TYR A 30 2.14 9.83 -1.70
N ALA A 31 1.44 9.25 -2.69
CA ALA A 31 0.50 9.96 -3.53
C ALA A 31 -0.89 10.11 -2.90
N SER A 32 -1.32 9.11 -2.12
CA SER A 32 -2.68 8.98 -1.57
C SER A 32 -3.26 10.22 -0.87
N PRO A 33 -2.50 11.05 -0.11
CA PRO A 33 -3.06 12.22 0.58
C PRO A 33 -3.56 13.32 -0.35
N GLU A 34 -3.12 13.34 -1.61
CA GLU A 34 -3.45 14.40 -2.57
C GLU A 34 -4.58 14.02 -3.54
N VAL A 35 -4.91 12.73 -3.61
CA VAL A 35 -5.95 12.18 -4.48
C VAL A 35 -7.22 11.78 -3.71
N SER A 36 -7.26 11.98 -2.39
CA SER A 36 -8.46 11.73 -1.58
C SER A 36 -9.59 12.70 -1.94
N GLY A 37 -10.53 12.25 -2.77
CA GLY A 37 -11.71 13.03 -3.19
C GLY A 37 -12.04 12.95 -4.67
N VAL A 38 -11.17 12.35 -5.49
CA VAL A 38 -11.44 12.11 -6.91
C VAL A 38 -11.81 10.63 -7.08
N ASP A 39 -13.03 10.36 -7.54
CA ASP A 39 -13.46 9.03 -7.97
C ASP A 39 -12.56 8.56 -9.13
N GLY A 40 -11.48 7.85 -8.80
CA GLY A 40 -10.60 7.24 -9.77
C GLY A 40 -10.03 6.00 -9.12
N ILE A 41 -10.36 4.82 -9.68
CA ILE A 41 -9.50 3.80 -10.35
C ILE A 41 -8.01 3.83 -9.88
N TRP A 42 -7.11 2.98 -10.36
CA TRP A 42 -5.68 3.34 -10.55
C TRP A 42 -4.62 2.53 -9.81
N LEU A 43 -4.82 1.89 -8.66
CA LEU A 43 -3.78 0.95 -8.17
C LEU A 43 -4.11 -0.50 -8.48
N GLU A 44 -5.30 -0.98 -8.12
CA GLU A 44 -5.70 -2.36 -8.43
C GLU A 44 -5.83 -2.59 -9.94
N ASP A 45 -6.31 -1.61 -10.70
CA ASP A 45 -6.38 -1.70 -12.16
C ASP A 45 -4.98 -1.72 -12.80
N ARG A 46 -4.04 -0.92 -12.28
CA ARG A 46 -2.62 -0.93 -12.72
C ARG A 46 -1.87 -2.16 -12.23
N ARG A 47 -2.27 -2.73 -11.10
CA ARG A 47 -1.81 -4.03 -10.60
C ARG A 47 -2.31 -5.18 -11.46
N ALA A 48 -3.47 -5.02 -12.10
CA ALA A 48 -3.96 -5.95 -13.11
C ALA A 48 -3.28 -5.72 -14.47
N GLU A 49 -2.76 -4.51 -14.75
CA GLU A 49 -1.89 -4.28 -15.91
C GLU A 49 -0.63 -5.17 -15.80
N GLY A 50 -0.46 -6.06 -16.78
CA GLY A 50 0.75 -6.85 -16.88
C GLY A 50 1.96 -5.99 -17.28
N VAL A 51 3.16 -6.53 -17.12
CA VAL A 51 4.37 -5.93 -17.70
C VAL A 51 4.25 -5.74 -19.22
N ASN A 52 4.96 -4.73 -19.72
CA ASN A 52 5.34 -4.56 -21.12
C ASN A 52 6.70 -5.25 -21.36
N PRO A 53 6.74 -6.41 -22.05
CA PRO A 53 7.97 -7.16 -22.25
C PRO A 53 8.93 -6.57 -23.29
N TYR A 54 8.49 -5.62 -24.12
CA TYR A 54 9.27 -5.15 -25.26
C TYR A 54 10.45 -4.25 -24.89
N CYS A 55 10.57 -3.85 -23.62
CA CYS A 55 11.62 -2.97 -23.18
C CYS A 55 11.88 -3.08 -21.67
N SER A 56 13.03 -2.53 -21.28
CA SER A 56 13.42 -2.28 -19.89
C SER A 56 13.38 -3.55 -19.02
N GLN A 57 13.81 -4.68 -19.59
CA GLN A 57 14.02 -5.88 -18.79
C GLN A 57 15.33 -5.81 -18.01
N THR A 58 15.37 -6.43 -16.83
CA THR A 58 16.58 -6.58 -16.02
C THR A 58 17.06 -8.03 -15.97
N SER A 59 18.36 -8.26 -15.81
CA SER A 59 18.89 -9.60 -15.52
C SER A 59 18.88 -9.86 -14.02
N SER A 60 19.01 -8.80 -13.22
CA SER A 60 18.87 -8.78 -11.76
C SER A 60 18.36 -7.43 -11.28
N GLY A 61 17.82 -7.41 -10.05
CA GLY A 61 17.37 -6.20 -9.38
C GLY A 61 16.17 -5.51 -10.05
N LEU A 62 15.89 -4.30 -9.59
CA LEU A 62 14.79 -3.45 -10.05
C LEU A 62 15.28 -2.03 -10.30
N PHE A 63 14.72 -1.35 -11.28
CA PHE A 63 14.89 0.09 -11.43
C PHE A 63 13.57 0.83 -11.25
N LEU A 64 13.61 2.06 -10.75
CA LEU A 64 12.50 3.00 -10.78
C LEU A 64 12.80 4.10 -11.80
N GLU A 65 11.97 4.21 -12.82
CA GLU A 65 12.03 5.28 -13.82
C GLU A 65 11.02 6.37 -13.47
N LEU A 66 11.51 7.60 -13.34
CA LEU A 66 10.67 8.78 -13.25
C LEU A 66 10.25 9.27 -14.64
N TYR A 67 9.10 9.93 -14.72
CA TYR A 67 8.57 10.53 -15.92
C TYR A 67 7.91 11.87 -15.57
N TYR A 68 8.42 12.99 -16.10
CA TYR A 68 8.06 14.34 -15.62
C TYR A 68 8.16 14.50 -14.10
N GLY A 69 9.29 14.07 -13.52
CA GLY A 69 9.59 14.26 -12.10
C GLY A 69 8.81 13.38 -11.11
N GLN A 70 7.91 12.51 -11.60
CA GLN A 70 7.12 11.60 -10.76
C GLN A 70 7.46 10.13 -11.04
N PRO A 71 7.24 9.20 -10.09
CA PRO A 71 7.41 7.77 -10.34
C PRO A 71 6.50 7.36 -11.50
N GLY A 72 7.03 6.65 -12.49
CA GLY A 72 6.24 6.18 -13.63
C GLY A 72 6.20 4.66 -13.70
N SER A 73 7.37 4.04 -13.74
CA SER A 73 7.46 2.60 -13.98
C SER A 73 8.62 1.93 -13.28
N ILE A 74 8.42 0.66 -12.95
CA ILE A 74 9.43 -0.24 -12.43
C ILE A 74 9.96 -1.11 -13.57
N HIS A 75 11.27 -1.16 -13.72
CA HIS A 75 11.94 -2.10 -14.64
C HIS A 75 12.16 -3.41 -13.89
N THR A 76 11.71 -4.52 -14.48
CA THR A 76 11.73 -5.86 -13.86
C THR A 76 12.38 -6.87 -14.80
N PRO A 77 12.68 -8.10 -14.37
CA PRO A 77 13.22 -9.10 -15.29
C PRO A 77 12.30 -9.50 -16.44
N TRP A 78 11.02 -9.14 -16.35
CA TRP A 78 9.96 -9.47 -17.30
C TRP A 78 9.50 -8.26 -18.12
N GLY A 79 10.05 -7.07 -17.86
CA GLY A 79 9.77 -5.85 -18.61
C GLY A 79 9.40 -4.66 -17.74
N LYS A 80 8.94 -3.61 -18.40
CA LYS A 80 8.47 -2.38 -17.78
C LYS A 80 7.07 -2.56 -17.21
N TRP A 81 6.88 -2.28 -15.93
CA TRP A 81 5.56 -2.27 -15.28
C TRP A 81 5.24 -0.86 -14.80
N ASN A 82 4.10 -0.31 -15.24
CA ASN A 82 3.66 1.01 -14.81
C ASN A 82 3.11 0.91 -13.38
N CYS A 83 3.84 1.49 -12.42
CA CYS A 83 3.46 1.46 -11.01
C CYS A 83 2.66 2.71 -10.60
N TRP A 84 2.63 3.72 -11.45
CA TRP A 84 1.92 4.97 -11.29
C TRP A 84 1.58 5.52 -12.68
N GLY A 85 0.53 6.31 -12.81
CA GLY A 85 0.14 6.88 -14.10
C GLY A 85 0.18 8.39 -14.12
N SER A 86 -0.18 8.97 -15.26
CA SER A 86 -0.26 10.42 -15.45
C SER A 86 -1.31 11.03 -14.53
N GLY A 87 -0.88 11.64 -13.42
CA GLY A 87 -1.78 12.22 -12.43
C GLY A 87 -1.17 13.40 -11.69
N CYS A 88 -2.04 14.24 -11.15
CA CYS A 88 -1.68 15.39 -10.32
C CYS A 88 -1.08 14.90 -9.01
N GLY A 89 0.08 15.43 -8.64
CA GLY A 89 0.67 15.23 -7.33
C GLY A 89 1.95 16.05 -7.18
N SER A 90 2.18 16.64 -6.01
CA SER A 90 3.41 17.34 -5.69
C SER A 90 4.48 16.31 -5.33
N TRP A 91 5.26 15.90 -6.33
CA TRP A 91 6.30 14.88 -6.16
C TRP A 91 7.66 15.45 -5.76
N GLU A 92 7.88 16.75 -5.97
CA GLU A 92 9.17 17.43 -5.76
C GLU A 92 9.73 17.19 -4.35
N GLU A 93 8.87 17.27 -3.33
CA GLU A 93 9.27 17.08 -1.93
C GLU A 93 9.29 15.59 -1.51
N LYS A 94 8.58 14.72 -2.23
CA LYS A 94 8.39 13.30 -1.86
C LYS A 94 9.44 12.38 -2.46
N ILE A 95 9.93 12.71 -3.66
CA ILE A 95 10.93 11.90 -4.37
C ILE A 95 12.19 11.66 -3.52
N PRO A 96 12.81 12.68 -2.88
CA PRO A 96 14.01 12.44 -2.06
C PRO A 96 13.77 11.45 -0.93
N GLU A 97 12.61 11.51 -0.27
CA GLU A 97 12.26 10.61 0.83
C GLU A 97 11.99 9.18 0.32
N LEU A 98 11.23 9.06 -0.76
CA LEU A 98 10.97 7.77 -1.43
C LEU A 98 12.28 7.09 -1.84
N LEU A 99 13.17 7.81 -2.54
CA LEU A 99 14.46 7.29 -3.00
C LEU A 99 15.35 6.89 -1.82
N LYS A 100 15.36 7.68 -0.74
CA LYS A 100 16.09 7.33 0.49
C LYS A 100 15.57 6.04 1.12
N ARG A 101 14.24 5.83 1.17
CA ARG A 101 13.66 4.58 1.71
C ARG A 101 13.97 3.34 0.86
N LEU A 102 14.17 3.54 -0.44
CA LEU A 102 14.55 2.49 -1.37
C LEU A 102 16.07 2.29 -1.47
N ASP A 103 16.83 3.06 -0.70
CA ASP A 103 18.30 3.12 -0.73
C ASP A 103 18.83 3.34 -2.16
N ALA A 104 18.11 4.14 -2.96
CA ALA A 104 18.25 4.17 -4.41
C ALA A 104 19.46 5.00 -4.89
N THR A 105 20.09 4.56 -6.00
CA THR A 105 21.19 5.29 -6.65
C THR A 105 20.86 5.61 -8.09
N VAL A 106 21.36 6.74 -8.60
CA VAL A 106 21.15 7.11 -10.01
C VAL A 106 21.83 6.08 -10.94
N TYR A 107 21.07 5.52 -11.86
CA TYR A 107 21.55 4.63 -12.93
C TYR A 107 21.64 5.37 -14.27
N LYS A 108 20.62 6.18 -14.59
CA LYS A 108 20.63 7.09 -15.74
C LYS A 108 20.08 8.44 -15.32
N GLU A 109 20.79 9.49 -15.73
CA GLU A 109 20.41 10.87 -15.47
C GLU A 109 19.13 11.28 -16.20
N LEU A 110 18.53 12.37 -15.73
CA LEU A 110 17.40 13.02 -16.37
C LEU A 110 17.77 13.48 -17.79
N VAL A 111 16.91 13.16 -18.76
CA VAL A 111 17.01 13.68 -20.13
C VAL A 111 15.86 14.65 -20.38
N ARG A 112 16.20 15.89 -20.74
CA ARG A 112 15.24 16.90 -21.18
C ARG A 112 15.37 17.12 -22.67
N ASN A 113 14.27 17.00 -23.41
CA ASN A 113 14.21 17.26 -24.84
C ASN A 113 12.87 17.90 -25.23
N SER A 114 12.63 18.10 -26.54
CA SER A 114 11.39 18.70 -27.06
C SER A 114 10.13 17.88 -26.76
N GLN A 115 10.26 16.62 -26.38
CA GLN A 115 9.16 15.73 -26.02
C GLN A 115 8.88 15.73 -24.51
N GLY A 116 9.75 16.34 -23.69
CA GLY A 116 9.55 16.48 -22.25
C GLY A 116 10.73 16.01 -21.41
N GLU A 117 10.41 15.54 -20.21
CA GLU A 117 11.37 15.09 -19.19
C GLU A 117 11.28 13.56 -19.00
N PHE A 118 12.37 12.86 -19.32
CA PHE A 118 12.46 11.40 -19.26
C PHE A 118 13.54 10.97 -18.28
N GLY A 119 13.18 10.05 -17.38
CA GLY A 119 14.03 9.73 -16.24
C GLY A 119 13.99 10.84 -15.18
N PRO A 120 14.94 10.85 -14.23
CA PRO A 120 16.05 9.91 -14.07
C PRO A 120 15.58 8.47 -13.78
N ILE A 121 16.47 7.50 -14.00
CA ILE A 121 16.26 6.09 -13.66
C ILE A 121 17.17 5.74 -12.50
N TYR A 122 16.60 5.16 -11.45
CA TYR A 122 17.32 4.79 -10.24
C TYR A 122 17.41 3.26 -10.09
N ALA A 123 18.58 2.75 -9.76
CA ALA A 123 18.75 1.40 -9.26
C ALA A 123 18.24 1.33 -7.81
N LEU A 124 17.46 0.30 -7.50
CA LEU A 124 16.83 0.11 -6.19
C LEU A 124 17.57 -0.97 -5.42
N HIS A 125 17.98 -0.67 -4.19
CA HIS A 125 18.83 -1.55 -3.39
C HIS A 125 18.08 -2.15 -2.20
N ARG A 126 16.93 -1.58 -1.84
CA ARG A 126 16.18 -2.01 -0.66
C ARG A 126 14.68 -1.76 -0.80
N ILE A 127 13.88 -2.61 -0.15
CA ILE A 127 12.49 -2.30 0.23
C ILE A 127 12.23 -2.85 1.64
N GLY A 128 12.14 -1.95 2.61
CA GLY A 128 12.12 -2.31 4.02
C GLY A 128 13.34 -3.08 4.49
N ASN A 129 13.13 -4.30 4.99
CA ASN A 129 14.21 -5.19 5.44
C ASN A 129 14.76 -6.08 4.32
N LEU A 130 14.14 -6.09 3.14
CA LEU A 130 14.62 -6.84 2.00
C LEU A 130 15.73 -6.05 1.29
N ILE A 131 16.93 -6.62 1.25
CA ILE A 131 18.01 -6.16 0.39
C ILE A 131 17.76 -6.74 -1.01
N LEU A 132 17.75 -5.87 -2.01
CA LEU A 132 17.56 -6.25 -3.40
C LEU A 132 18.93 -6.59 -4.02
N PRO A 133 18.98 -7.51 -5.01
CA PRO A 133 20.20 -7.73 -5.77
C PRO A 133 20.51 -6.51 -6.64
N ASP A 134 21.78 -6.32 -6.97
CA ASP A 134 22.22 -5.23 -7.84
C ASP A 134 21.42 -5.20 -9.14
N SER A 135 20.96 -4.00 -9.51
CA SER A 135 20.15 -3.81 -10.71
C SER A 135 21.01 -3.80 -11.97
N VAL A 136 20.75 -4.75 -12.86
CA VAL A 136 21.48 -4.88 -14.13
C VAL A 136 20.46 -4.90 -15.27
N ALA A 137 20.54 -3.93 -16.16
CA ALA A 137 19.68 -3.88 -17.34
C ALA A 137 20.11 -4.91 -18.39
N LYS A 138 19.16 -5.59 -19.01
CA LYS A 138 19.42 -6.48 -20.14
C LYS A 138 19.70 -5.68 -21.40
N THR A 139 20.57 -6.21 -22.24
CA THR A 139 20.63 -5.85 -23.66
C THR A 139 19.49 -6.50 -24.42
N ARG A 140 19.17 -5.98 -25.60
CA ARG A 140 18.07 -6.48 -26.45
C ARG A 140 18.18 -7.99 -26.78
N ASN A 141 19.39 -8.55 -26.80
CA ASN A 141 19.61 -9.97 -27.08
C ASN A 141 19.42 -10.87 -25.85
N GLU A 142 19.36 -10.29 -24.65
CA GLU A 142 19.18 -11.00 -23.37
C GLU A 142 17.73 -10.89 -22.85
N GLU A 143 16.91 -10.04 -23.49
CA GLU A 143 15.50 -9.88 -23.19
C GLU A 143 14.73 -11.18 -23.48
N LEU A 144 13.86 -11.55 -22.54
CA LEU A 144 12.91 -12.64 -22.73
C LEU A 144 11.97 -12.29 -23.88
N SER A 145 11.53 -13.32 -24.60
CA SER A 145 10.45 -13.15 -25.58
C SER A 145 9.18 -12.62 -24.90
N TYR A 146 8.34 -11.93 -25.68
CA TYR A 146 7.06 -11.41 -25.21
C TYR A 146 6.22 -12.48 -24.50
N GLU A 147 6.07 -13.66 -25.12
CA GLU A 147 5.26 -14.75 -24.58
C GLU A 147 5.84 -15.30 -23.27
N THR A 148 7.16 -15.48 -23.21
CA THR A 148 7.83 -15.99 -22.00
C THR A 148 7.65 -15.02 -20.83
N ALA A 149 7.87 -13.73 -21.06
CA ALA A 149 7.73 -12.71 -20.02
C ALA A 149 6.28 -12.57 -19.52
N LYS A 150 5.30 -12.56 -20.42
CA LYS A 150 3.87 -12.48 -20.04
C LYS A 150 3.42 -13.72 -19.28
N ALA A 151 3.82 -14.91 -19.73
CA ALA A 151 3.47 -16.16 -19.07
C ALA A 151 4.03 -16.18 -17.64
N GLU A 152 5.29 -15.76 -17.46
CA GLU A 152 5.94 -15.73 -16.17
C GLU A 152 5.33 -14.68 -15.23
N TRP A 153 5.06 -13.46 -15.70
CA TRP A 153 4.37 -12.44 -14.91
C TRP A 153 2.97 -12.89 -14.47
N LYS A 154 2.23 -13.55 -15.37
CA LYS A 154 0.91 -14.12 -15.06
C LYS A 154 1.01 -15.22 -14.00
N ARG A 155 2.01 -16.10 -14.11
CA ARG A 155 2.31 -17.13 -13.12
C ARG A 155 2.56 -16.51 -11.74
N LEU A 156 3.47 -15.54 -11.65
CA LEU A 156 3.83 -14.85 -10.41
C LEU A 156 2.64 -14.11 -9.80
N THR A 157 1.80 -13.50 -10.63
CA THR A 157 0.56 -12.83 -10.18
C THR A 157 -0.43 -13.83 -9.59
N ARG A 158 -0.62 -14.99 -10.22
CA ARG A 158 -1.45 -16.06 -9.65
C ARG A 158 -0.85 -16.57 -8.34
N ASP A 159 0.45 -16.84 -8.31
CA ASP A 159 1.13 -17.34 -7.10
C ASP A 159 1.03 -16.33 -5.95
N PHE A 160 1.05 -15.02 -6.25
CA PHE A 160 0.78 -13.95 -5.30
C PHE A 160 -0.65 -14.02 -4.75
N HIS A 161 -1.66 -14.15 -5.62
CA HIS A 161 -3.04 -14.30 -5.17
C HIS A 161 -3.28 -15.60 -4.40
N GLU A 162 -2.62 -16.70 -4.74
CA GLU A 162 -2.69 -17.94 -3.97
C GLU A 162 -2.02 -17.80 -2.60
N PHE A 163 -0.86 -17.13 -2.55
CA PHE A 163 -0.15 -16.83 -1.32
C PHE A 163 -1.03 -16.01 -0.37
N HIS A 164 -1.72 -14.98 -0.88
CA HIS A 164 -2.64 -14.15 -0.09
C HIS A 164 -4.01 -14.82 0.16
N GLY A 165 -4.52 -15.61 -0.79
CA GLY A 165 -5.82 -16.28 -0.69
C GLY A 165 -5.82 -17.45 0.28
N LYS A 166 -4.69 -18.19 0.38
CA LYS A 166 -4.46 -19.20 1.43
C LYS A 166 -4.22 -18.56 2.82
N GLN A 167 -4.13 -17.23 2.90
CA GLN A 167 -4.00 -16.46 4.14
C GLN A 167 -5.31 -15.77 4.58
N SER A 168 -6.46 -16.13 3.97
CA SER A 168 -7.79 -15.82 4.52
C SER A 168 -8.22 -16.86 5.59
N PRO A 169 -9.04 -16.47 6.57
CA PRO A 169 -8.93 -16.94 7.95
C PRO A 169 -9.71 -18.22 8.20
N THR A 170 -9.03 -19.38 8.14
CA THR A 170 -9.56 -20.57 8.83
C THR A 170 -8.60 -21.22 9.79
N GLU A 171 -7.29 -20.99 9.76
CA GLU A 171 -6.38 -21.55 10.77
C GLU A 171 -5.30 -20.54 11.17
N GLY A 172 -5.29 -20.18 12.44
CA GLY A 172 -4.55 -19.07 13.05
C GLY A 172 -3.03 -19.18 13.10
N CYS A 173 -2.36 -19.56 12.01
CA CYS A 173 -0.91 -19.55 11.96
C CYS A 173 -0.38 -19.34 10.54
N ASN A 174 0.02 -18.10 10.21
CA ASN A 174 1.00 -17.67 9.18
C ASN A 174 0.69 -16.33 8.49
N LYS A 175 -0.08 -15.44 9.12
CA LYS A 175 -0.15 -14.02 8.73
C LYS A 175 1.18 -13.26 8.97
N PHE A 176 2.13 -13.86 9.68
CA PHE A 176 3.23 -13.16 10.35
C PHE A 176 4.48 -12.84 9.50
N ALA A 177 4.72 -13.43 8.33
CA ALA A 177 6.02 -13.24 7.65
C ALA A 177 6.03 -12.06 6.66
N LEU A 178 4.96 -11.84 5.91
CA LEU A 178 4.89 -10.80 4.86
C LEU A 178 4.31 -9.49 5.38
N ASP A 179 3.30 -9.55 6.25
CA ASP A 179 2.84 -8.38 7.00
C ASP A 179 4.02 -7.81 7.79
N ASN A 180 4.89 -8.62 8.39
CA ASN A 180 6.12 -8.09 9.00
C ASN A 180 7.11 -7.49 7.98
N ILE A 181 7.25 -7.97 6.75
CA ILE A 181 8.12 -7.30 5.77
C ILE A 181 7.54 -5.94 5.34
N ILE A 182 6.22 -5.85 5.17
CA ILE A 182 5.51 -4.61 4.81
C ILE A 182 5.40 -3.65 6.02
N LEU A 183 5.22 -4.15 7.24
CA LEU A 183 5.12 -3.41 8.50
C LEU A 183 6.50 -2.98 9.03
N GLU A 184 7.52 -3.83 8.91
CA GLU A 184 8.92 -3.49 9.22
C GLU A 184 9.49 -2.52 8.17
N ALA A 185 9.10 -2.62 6.88
CA ALA A 185 9.39 -1.60 5.87
C ALA A 185 8.80 -0.22 6.20
N ARG A 186 7.74 -0.21 7.01
CA ARG A 186 7.07 0.97 7.53
C ARG A 186 7.58 1.40 8.91
N GLY A 187 8.57 0.71 9.49
CA GLY A 187 9.18 1.07 10.78
C GLY A 187 8.29 0.83 12.00
N HIS A 188 7.28 -0.05 11.91
CA HIS A 188 6.30 -0.24 12.98
C HIS A 188 6.32 -1.66 13.55
N GLN A 189 6.56 -1.77 14.87
CA GLN A 189 6.15 -2.93 15.66
C GLN A 189 4.63 -2.89 15.84
N GLU A 190 3.93 -3.96 15.46
CA GLU A 190 2.52 -4.11 15.84
C GLU A 190 2.39 -4.15 17.37
N SER A 191 1.46 -3.36 17.91
CA SER A 191 0.85 -3.70 19.18
C SER A 191 0.08 -5.01 18.98
N LYS A 192 0.42 -6.07 19.72
CA LYS A 192 -0.28 -7.36 19.65
C LYS A 192 -1.80 -7.15 19.69
N PRO A 193 -2.59 -7.92 18.91
CA PRO A 193 -4.04 -7.85 18.96
C PRO A 193 -4.51 -7.98 20.42
N ASN A 194 -5.24 -6.97 20.89
CA ASN A 194 -5.86 -7.01 22.20
C ASN A 194 -7.17 -7.79 22.04
N GLY A 195 -7.53 -8.63 23.01
CA GLY A 195 -8.77 -9.43 22.95
C GLY A 195 -10.06 -8.60 22.88
N ALA A 196 -9.95 -7.28 23.01
CA ALA A 196 -11.03 -6.30 22.90
C ALA A 196 -11.22 -5.71 21.48
N ASP A 197 -10.41 -6.13 20.50
CA ASP A 197 -10.45 -5.59 19.14
C ASP A 197 -11.60 -6.17 18.31
N ILE A 198 -12.27 -5.29 17.57
CA ILE A 198 -13.35 -5.64 16.66
C ILE A 198 -12.84 -5.55 15.23
N TYR A 199 -13.08 -6.62 14.47
CA TYR A 199 -12.66 -6.78 13.08
C TYR A 199 -13.83 -7.06 12.11
N ASN A 200 -15.07 -6.88 12.56
CA ASN A 200 -16.25 -7.05 11.71
C ASN A 200 -17.41 -6.16 12.16
N ILE A 201 -18.39 -5.98 11.27
CA ILE A 201 -19.56 -5.13 11.54
C ILE A 201 -20.42 -5.64 12.69
N ALA A 202 -20.54 -6.96 12.86
CA ALA A 202 -21.40 -7.56 13.89
C ALA A 202 -20.89 -7.22 15.30
N GLY A 203 -19.58 -7.13 15.49
CA GLY A 203 -18.98 -6.74 16.77
C GLY A 203 -19.24 -5.28 17.17
N LEU A 204 -19.64 -4.41 16.23
CA LEU A 204 -19.99 -3.01 16.52
C LEU A 204 -21.36 -2.85 17.18
N GLU A 205 -22.22 -3.88 17.15
CA GLU A 205 -23.57 -3.84 17.74
C GLU A 205 -23.55 -3.33 19.20
N GLN A 206 -22.58 -3.79 19.99
CA GLN A 206 -22.43 -3.43 21.41
C GLN A 206 -21.95 -1.97 21.65
N PHE A 207 -21.59 -1.25 20.59
CA PHE A 207 -21.05 0.11 20.61
C PHE A 207 -22.03 1.18 20.09
N ARG A 208 -23.27 0.81 19.78
CA ARG A 208 -24.33 1.77 19.44
C ARG A 208 -24.44 2.89 20.48
N GLY A 209 -24.40 4.13 19.99
CA GLY A 209 -24.49 5.35 20.80
C GLY A 209 -23.19 5.70 21.54
N LYS A 210 -22.18 4.82 21.50
CA LYS A 210 -20.92 5.00 22.22
C LYS A 210 -19.86 5.62 21.32
N ILE A 211 -18.90 6.26 21.97
CA ILE A 211 -17.65 6.64 21.33
C ILE A 211 -16.75 5.41 21.26
N VAL A 212 -16.13 5.22 20.12
CA VAL A 212 -15.16 4.17 19.85
C VAL A 212 -13.87 4.78 19.35
N LYS A 213 -12.78 4.04 19.55
CA LYS A 213 -11.50 4.33 18.93
C LYS A 213 -11.35 3.42 17.73
N TYR A 214 -10.90 3.93 16.60
CA TYR A 214 -10.69 3.13 15.41
C TYR A 214 -9.43 3.51 14.65
N THR A 215 -8.95 2.58 13.84
CA THR A 215 -7.81 2.75 12.95
C THR A 215 -8.12 2.10 11.62
N ARG A 216 -7.68 2.73 10.52
CA ARG A 216 -7.72 2.17 9.16
C ARG A 216 -6.34 1.82 8.63
N ASP A 217 -5.31 2.11 9.41
CA ASP A 217 -3.90 2.00 9.03
C ASP A 217 -3.14 1.04 9.95
N SER A 218 -3.84 -0.01 10.43
CA SER A 218 -3.27 -1.06 11.28
C SER A 218 -2.69 -0.55 12.60
N GLY A 219 -3.34 0.45 13.19
CA GLY A 219 -3.01 0.99 14.51
C GLY A 219 -1.96 2.10 14.51
N LYS A 220 -1.53 2.59 13.35
CA LYS A 220 -0.59 3.73 13.28
C LYS A 220 -1.25 5.02 13.75
N THR A 221 -2.46 5.28 13.29
CA THR A 221 -3.29 6.40 13.74
C THR A 221 -4.59 5.88 14.30
N TRP A 222 -4.92 6.40 15.48
CA TRP A 222 -6.19 6.15 16.12
C TRP A 222 -7.01 7.43 16.09
N ARG A 223 -8.25 7.27 15.68
CA ARG A 223 -9.25 8.31 15.65
C ARG A 223 -10.40 7.93 16.53
N TYR A 224 -11.19 8.92 16.91
CA TYR A 224 -12.40 8.71 17.70
C TYR A 224 -13.63 8.94 16.83
N ALA A 225 -14.63 8.10 17.05
CA ALA A 225 -15.91 8.20 16.36
C ALA A 225 -17.05 7.86 17.30
N GLN A 226 -18.13 8.63 17.28
CA GLN A 226 -19.38 8.22 17.88
C GLN A 226 -20.16 7.33 16.90
N VAL A 227 -20.45 6.10 17.31
CA VAL A 227 -21.25 5.16 16.52
C VAL A 227 -22.72 5.47 16.71
N TRP A 228 -23.46 5.59 15.61
CA TRP A 228 -24.90 5.87 15.66
C TRP A 228 -25.70 4.71 16.27
N ASP A 229 -26.79 5.06 16.97
CA ASP A 229 -27.71 4.10 17.58
C ASP A 229 -28.42 3.22 16.54
N THR A 230 -28.63 3.76 15.34
CA THR A 230 -29.35 3.08 14.27
C THR A 230 -28.39 2.71 13.14
N PRO A 231 -28.27 1.41 12.78
CA PRO A 231 -27.53 1.00 11.61
C PRO A 231 -28.14 1.65 10.37
N VAL A 232 -27.29 2.09 9.44
CA VAL A 232 -27.74 2.80 8.25
C VAL A 232 -27.76 1.81 7.09
N GLN A 233 -28.95 1.41 6.67
CA GLN A 233 -29.17 0.62 5.44
C GLN A 233 -29.18 1.49 4.17
N ARG A 234 -28.81 2.77 4.26
CA ARG A 234 -28.98 3.73 3.18
C ARG A 234 -27.63 4.06 2.54
N PHE A 235 -27.63 3.98 1.22
CA PHE A 235 -26.52 4.11 0.27
C PHE A 235 -25.77 2.79 0.03
N ASP A 236 -26.18 2.09 -1.03
CA ASP A 236 -25.53 0.92 -1.65
C ASP A 236 -25.93 -0.51 -1.25
N PHE A 237 -26.92 -0.70 -0.36
CA PHE A 237 -27.36 -2.01 0.15
C PHE A 237 -26.33 -2.75 1.03
N SER A 238 -25.21 -2.12 1.42
CA SER A 238 -24.32 -2.67 2.45
C SER A 238 -24.82 -2.39 3.87
N ASN A 239 -24.56 -3.35 4.77
CA ASN A 239 -24.78 -3.16 6.20
C ASN A 239 -23.67 -2.28 6.77
N GLY A 240 -24.04 -1.28 7.57
CA GLY A 240 -23.06 -0.36 8.15
C GLY A 240 -23.60 0.47 9.30
N TYR A 241 -22.68 1.11 10.01
CA TYR A 241 -22.97 2.12 11.02
C TYR A 241 -22.54 3.49 10.51
N CYS A 242 -23.41 4.49 10.63
CA CYS A 242 -22.94 5.87 10.52
C CYS A 242 -22.09 6.22 11.74
N THR A 243 -21.05 7.00 11.49
CA THR A 243 -20.18 7.50 12.53
C THR A 243 -20.00 9.01 12.42
N TYR A 244 -19.86 9.63 13.58
CA TYR A 244 -19.42 11.01 13.71
C TYR A 244 -17.99 11.02 14.18
N GLU A 245 -17.07 11.40 13.30
CA GLU A 245 -15.65 11.50 13.64
C GLU A 245 -15.38 12.72 14.52
N GLU A 246 -14.30 12.65 15.29
CA GLU A 246 -13.78 13.75 16.09
C GLU A 246 -13.50 15.00 15.23
N VAL A 247 -13.75 16.17 15.81
CA VAL A 247 -13.46 17.46 15.18
C VAL A 247 -12.04 17.85 15.57
N MET A 248 -11.19 18.10 14.57
CA MET A 248 -9.88 18.68 14.85
C MET A 248 -10.06 20.15 15.27
N PRO A 249 -9.48 20.61 16.39
CA PRO A 249 -9.69 21.98 16.92
C PRO A 249 -9.41 23.11 15.91
N ASN A 250 -8.58 22.84 14.90
CA ASN A 250 -8.19 23.80 13.86
C ASN A 250 -8.80 23.51 12.48
N ALA A 251 -9.59 22.44 12.34
CA ALA A 251 -10.30 22.13 11.12
C ALA A 251 -11.80 22.05 11.44
N GLN A 252 -12.59 23.06 11.03
CA GLN A 252 -14.06 23.03 11.09
C GLN A 252 -14.63 22.02 10.07
N VAL A 253 -14.07 20.81 10.03
CA VAL A 253 -14.46 19.76 9.10
C VAL A 253 -15.37 18.80 9.85
N HIS A 254 -16.65 18.83 9.47
CA HIS A 254 -17.65 17.90 9.96
C HIS A 254 -17.65 16.67 9.04
N CYS A 255 -17.01 15.57 9.45
CA CYS A 255 -17.03 14.31 8.70
C CYS A 255 -18.07 13.36 9.27
N ARG A 256 -19.17 13.18 8.54
CA ARG A 256 -20.02 11.99 8.68
C ARG A 256 -19.38 10.88 7.87
N ALA A 257 -19.00 9.80 8.54
CA ALA A 257 -18.43 8.62 7.91
C ALA A 257 -19.35 7.41 8.10
N SER A 258 -18.93 6.26 7.56
CA SER A 258 -19.54 4.97 7.85
C SER A 258 -18.48 3.91 8.09
N PHE A 259 -18.81 2.98 8.98
CA PHE A 259 -18.13 1.70 9.11
C PHE A 259 -18.98 0.65 8.39
N ARG A 260 -18.44 0.10 7.31
CA ARG A 260 -19.07 -0.95 6.49
C ARG A 260 -18.24 -2.23 6.53
N ASP A 261 -18.84 -3.34 6.12
CA ASP A 261 -18.12 -4.62 5.96
C ASP A 261 -16.86 -4.49 5.11
N VAL A 262 -16.92 -3.73 4.01
CA VAL A 262 -15.77 -3.48 3.12
C VAL A 262 -14.64 -2.72 3.83
N ASP A 263 -14.95 -1.89 4.83
CA ASP A 263 -13.92 -1.18 5.59
C ASP A 263 -13.15 -2.13 6.51
N PHE A 264 -13.85 -3.08 7.14
CA PHE A 264 -13.23 -4.16 7.92
C PHE A 264 -12.38 -5.08 7.06
N GLN A 265 -12.86 -5.43 5.86
CA GLN A 265 -12.06 -6.18 4.86
C GLN A 265 -10.79 -5.41 4.44
N ARG A 266 -10.83 -4.08 4.49
CA ARG A 266 -9.69 -3.18 4.22
C ARG A 266 -8.85 -2.86 5.46
N GLY A 267 -9.07 -3.54 6.58
CA GLY A 267 -8.24 -3.40 7.78
C GLY A 267 -8.71 -2.36 8.81
N LEU A 268 -9.99 -1.95 8.76
CA LEU A 268 -10.59 -1.21 9.87
C LEU A 268 -10.56 -2.06 11.15
N VAL A 269 -10.06 -1.48 12.24
CA VAL A 269 -10.09 -2.07 13.58
C VAL A 269 -10.76 -1.07 14.52
N VAL A 270 -11.67 -1.56 15.36
CA VAL A 270 -12.43 -0.73 16.32
C VAL A 270 -12.26 -1.28 17.74
N ARG A 271 -12.21 -0.38 18.73
CA ARG A 271 -12.08 -0.69 20.17
C ARG A 271 -12.99 0.21 21.01
N SER A 272 -13.32 -0.26 22.21
CA SER A 272 -13.90 0.59 23.25
C SER A 272 -12.94 1.71 23.66
N THR A 273 -13.49 2.84 24.09
CA THR A 273 -12.74 3.92 24.75
C THR A 273 -13.00 3.93 26.25
N THR A 274 -12.12 4.59 26.98
CA THR A 274 -12.32 5.00 28.38
C THR A 274 -12.81 6.45 28.45
N ASP A 275 -13.41 6.87 29.57
CA ASP A 275 -13.88 8.24 29.77
C ASP A 275 -12.70 9.23 29.77
N GLU A 276 -11.54 8.80 30.30
CA GLU A 276 -10.31 9.57 30.30
C GLU A 276 -9.77 9.83 28.89
N GLU A 277 -9.86 8.83 27.99
CA GLU A 277 -9.39 8.98 26.60
C GLU A 277 -10.21 9.99 25.80
N ILE A 278 -11.51 10.09 26.09
CA ILE A 278 -12.44 10.95 25.34
C ILE A 278 -12.64 12.31 26.01
N GLN A 279 -11.98 12.57 27.14
CA GLN A 279 -12.07 13.83 27.84
C GLN A 279 -11.54 14.97 26.96
N GLY A 280 -12.41 15.91 26.60
CA GLY A 280 -12.06 17.06 25.75
C GLY A 280 -12.13 16.80 24.25
N ILE A 281 -12.51 15.59 23.82
CA ILE A 281 -12.81 15.31 22.41
C ILE A 281 -14.18 15.89 22.08
N GLN A 282 -14.27 16.62 20.97
CA GLN A 282 -15.52 17.14 20.43
C GLN A 282 -15.89 16.36 19.17
N PHE A 283 -17.18 16.07 19.00
CA PHE A 283 -17.70 15.36 17.83
C PHE A 283 -18.55 16.28 16.99
N SER A 284 -18.52 16.05 15.68
CA SER A 284 -19.10 16.92 14.65
C SER A 284 -20.59 17.24 14.81
N TYR A 285 -21.34 16.46 15.58
CA TYR A 285 -22.77 16.63 15.86
C TYR A 285 -23.14 16.39 17.34
N GLY A 286 -22.17 16.50 18.24
CA GLY A 286 -22.37 16.31 19.68
C GLY A 286 -22.69 17.62 20.41
N LYS A 287 -23.83 18.25 20.12
CA LYS A 287 -24.55 19.15 21.04
C LYS A 287 -26.04 19.11 20.75
#